data_AF-A0A1G3V132-F1
#
_entry.id   AF-A0A1G3V132-F1
#
_cell.length_a   1.000
_cell.length_b   1.000
_cell.length_c   1.000
_cell.angle_alpha   90.00
_cell.angle_beta   90.00
_cell.angle_gamma   90.00
#
_symmetry.space_group_name_H-M   'P 1'
#
loop_
_entity.id
_entity.type
_entity.pdbx_description
1 polymer ?
#
loop_
_entity_poly.entity_id
_entity_poly.type
_entity_poly.pdbx_seq_one_letter_code
_entity_poly.pdbx_strand_id
1 'polypeptide(L)'
;MIGNEEGISNMNVNVGFIGLGIMGKPMALNLIKGGYPLWVYGRRVESMAPLVAAGANSAGQVAKACNQIVMLMTLQGLAEAFTFARNNGLDLERVYESLSGGSSQCRILEVLGKRMVERNYDPGIEARLHYKDIQIVLDEAHTLGMALPGTALITQMFNALIGRGGGNEDSSQLVEVIEAISKTRQ
;
A
#
# COMPACT_ATOMS: atom_id res chain seq x y z
N MET A 1 13.67 -38.88 -35.47
CA MET A 1 14.36 -37.73 -34.84
C MET A 1 13.26 -36.71 -34.50
N ILE A 2 12.73 -36.70 -33.27
CA ILE A 2 12.94 -35.64 -32.26
C ILE A 2 13.24 -34.28 -32.93
N GLY A 3 12.48 -33.20 -32.84
CA GLY A 3 11.34 -32.79 -32.01
C GLY A 3 11.42 -31.26 -31.88
N ASN A 4 10.32 -30.55 -32.22
CA ASN A 4 10.04 -29.11 -32.05
C ASN A 4 11.16 -28.13 -31.65
N GLU A 5 11.54 -27.24 -32.58
CA GLU A 5 12.03 -25.88 -32.29
C GLU A 5 10.91 -24.85 -32.52
N GLU A 6 9.75 -25.07 -31.90
CA GLU A 6 8.87 -23.94 -31.59
C GLU A 6 9.51 -23.21 -30.40
N GLY A 7 10.41 -22.29 -30.74
CA GLY A 7 11.06 -21.41 -29.79
C GLY A 7 10.04 -20.75 -28.87
N ILE A 8 10.39 -20.68 -27.59
CA ILE A 8 9.67 -20.04 -26.51
C ILE A 8 9.27 -18.62 -26.95
N SER A 9 8.09 -18.51 -27.57
CA SER A 9 7.51 -17.24 -27.95
C SER A 9 6.73 -16.70 -26.75
N ASN A 10 7.08 -15.47 -26.36
CA ASN A 10 6.28 -14.59 -25.50
C ASN A 10 5.88 -15.13 -24.11
N MET A 11 6.81 -15.72 -23.37
CA MET A 11 6.71 -15.64 -21.91
C MET A 11 7.44 -14.38 -21.46
N ASN A 12 6.70 -13.38 -20.96
CA ASN A 12 7.21 -12.25 -20.18
C ASN A 12 7.85 -12.80 -18.89
N VAL A 13 9.01 -13.46 -19.00
CA VAL A 13 9.73 -13.99 -17.84
C VAL A 13 10.40 -12.82 -17.15
N ASN A 14 9.83 -12.44 -16.00
CA ASN A 14 10.45 -11.48 -15.11
C ASN A 14 11.71 -12.10 -14.49
N VAL A 15 12.86 -11.46 -14.68
CA VAL A 15 14.13 -11.95 -14.12
C VAL A 15 14.34 -11.31 -12.75
N GLY A 16 14.36 -12.12 -11.69
CA GLY A 16 14.76 -11.68 -10.35
C GLY A 16 16.27 -11.71 -10.19
N PHE A 17 16.88 -10.61 -9.75
CA PHE A 17 18.32 -10.46 -9.64
C PHE A 17 18.75 -9.88 -8.28
N ILE A 18 19.58 -10.64 -7.56
CA ILE A 18 20.13 -10.26 -6.25
C ILE A 18 21.67 -10.18 -6.33
N GLY A 19 22.30 -9.59 -5.31
CA GLY A 19 23.76 -9.51 -5.26
C GLY A 19 24.35 -8.38 -6.11
N LEU A 20 23.83 -7.16 -5.95
CA LEU A 20 24.12 -5.97 -6.77
C LEU A 20 25.50 -5.32 -6.48
N GLY A 21 26.50 -6.14 -6.16
CA GLY A 21 27.89 -5.71 -5.93
C GLY A 21 28.68 -5.57 -7.23
N ILE A 22 30.01 -5.60 -7.12
CA ILE A 22 30.95 -5.42 -8.25
C ILE A 22 30.64 -6.36 -9.42
N MET A 23 30.29 -7.61 -9.13
CA MET A 23 29.96 -8.61 -10.16
C MET A 23 28.49 -8.54 -10.62
N GLY A 24 27.53 -8.43 -9.71
CA GLY A 24 26.11 -8.51 -10.09
C GLY A 24 25.58 -7.27 -10.80
N LYS A 25 26.10 -6.07 -10.51
CA LYS A 25 25.67 -4.83 -11.20
C LYS A 25 25.88 -4.87 -12.72
N PRO A 26 27.07 -5.21 -13.27
CA PRO A 26 27.24 -5.28 -14.72
C PRO A 26 26.41 -6.40 -15.36
N MET A 27 26.18 -7.53 -14.67
CA MET A 27 25.30 -8.60 -15.15
C MET A 27 23.85 -8.13 -15.27
N ALA A 28 23.32 -7.47 -14.24
CA ALA A 28 21.99 -6.88 -14.24
C ALA A 28 21.82 -5.84 -15.37
N LEU A 29 22.80 -4.96 -15.57
CA LEU A 29 22.77 -4.00 -16.67
C LEU A 29 22.76 -4.67 -18.04
N ASN A 30 23.48 -5.78 -18.21
CA ASN A 30 23.47 -6.51 -19.48
C ASN A 30 22.12 -7.17 -19.77
N LEU A 31 21.44 -7.69 -18.73
CA LEU A 31 20.08 -8.23 -18.86
C LEU A 31 19.09 -7.13 -19.28
N ILE A 32 19.17 -5.96 -18.64
CA ILE A 32 18.36 -4.79 -19.00
C ILE A 32 18.63 -4.37 -20.46
N LYS A 33 19.91 -4.24 -20.86
CA LYS A 33 20.28 -3.91 -22.25
C LYS A 33 19.82 -4.97 -23.26
N GLY A 34 19.74 -6.24 -22.84
CA GLY A 34 19.21 -7.34 -23.63
C GLY A 34 17.68 -7.34 -23.76
N GLY A 35 16.98 -6.38 -23.15
CA GLY A 35 15.53 -6.25 -23.22
C GLY A 35 14.76 -7.11 -22.21
N TYR A 36 15.44 -7.72 -21.23
CA TYR A 36 14.78 -8.53 -20.22
C TYR A 36 14.22 -7.65 -19.09
N PRO A 37 12.92 -7.74 -18.77
CA PRO A 37 12.35 -7.09 -17.60
C PRO A 37 13.01 -7.62 -16.31
N LEU A 38 13.70 -6.74 -15.59
CA LEU A 38 14.51 -7.11 -14.44
C LEU A 38 13.89 -6.60 -13.14
N TRP A 39 13.84 -7.47 -12.13
CA TRP A 39 13.46 -7.15 -10.76
C TRP A 39 14.68 -7.30 -9.86
N VAL A 40 15.08 -6.20 -9.22
CA VAL A 40 16.28 -6.17 -8.38
C VAL A 40 15.93 -6.03 -6.90
N TYR A 41 16.75 -6.64 -6.07
CA TYR A 41 16.73 -6.43 -4.62
C TYR A 41 18.16 -6.36 -4.07
N GLY A 42 18.40 -5.37 -3.22
CA GLY A 42 19.66 -5.16 -2.51
C GLY A 42 19.41 -4.59 -1.12
N ARG A 43 20.27 -4.96 -0.16
CA ARG A 43 20.18 -4.47 1.24
C ARG A 43 20.33 -2.96 1.39
N ARG A 44 20.97 -2.31 0.41
CA ARG A 44 21.29 -0.89 0.39
C ARG A 44 20.63 -0.25 -0.82
N VAL A 45 19.92 0.85 -0.62
CA VAL A 45 19.21 1.56 -1.71
C VAL A 45 20.19 2.01 -2.79
N GLU A 46 21.39 2.42 -2.40
CA GLU A 46 22.45 2.89 -3.29
C GLU A 46 22.93 1.80 -4.26
N SER A 47 22.78 0.53 -3.87
CA SER A 47 23.13 -0.61 -4.74
C SER A 47 22.08 -0.89 -5.81
N MET A 48 20.82 -0.50 -5.56
CA MET A 48 19.71 -0.65 -6.51
C MET A 48 19.56 0.55 -7.43
N ALA A 49 19.82 1.77 -6.93
CA ALA A 49 19.54 3.01 -7.65
C ALA A 49 20.07 3.07 -9.09
N PRO A 50 21.31 2.64 -9.42
CA PRO A 50 21.79 2.65 -10.80
C PRO A 50 21.06 1.67 -11.73
N LEU A 51 20.53 0.57 -11.19
CA LEU A 51 19.81 -0.44 -11.96
C LEU A 51 18.35 -0.03 -12.16
N VAL A 52 17.75 0.57 -11.14
CA VAL A 52 16.42 1.19 -11.26
C VAL A 52 16.47 2.32 -12.29
N ALA A 53 17.49 3.18 -12.25
CA ALA A 53 17.70 4.21 -13.27
C ALA A 53 17.93 3.65 -14.68
N ALA A 54 18.38 2.39 -14.80
CA ALA A 54 18.54 1.72 -16.08
C ALA A 54 17.26 1.00 -16.55
N GLY A 55 16.19 0.97 -15.75
CA GLY A 55 14.91 0.33 -16.10
C GLY A 55 14.58 -0.96 -15.34
N ALA A 56 15.30 -1.28 -14.26
CA ALA A 56 14.91 -2.40 -13.38
C ALA A 56 13.83 -1.99 -12.37
N ASN A 57 12.93 -2.92 -12.07
CA ASN A 57 11.96 -2.80 -11.00
C ASN A 57 12.59 -3.17 -9.65
N SER A 58 12.27 -2.45 -8.58
CA SER A 58 12.70 -2.86 -7.23
C SER A 58 11.63 -3.75 -6.60
N ALA A 59 11.95 -5.04 -6.36
CA ALA A 59 11.02 -5.97 -5.73
C ALA A 59 10.60 -5.52 -4.32
N GLY A 60 11.49 -4.85 -3.60
CA GLY A 60 11.19 -4.27 -2.28
C GLY A 60 10.18 -3.13 -2.35
N GLN A 61 10.24 -2.29 -3.39
CA GLN A 61 9.28 -1.19 -3.57
C GLN A 61 7.88 -1.73 -3.88
N VAL A 62 7.77 -2.76 -4.71
CA VAL A 62 6.47 -3.36 -5.03
C VAL A 62 5.89 -4.13 -3.85
N ALA A 63 6.71 -4.85 -3.09
CA ALA A 63 6.25 -5.47 -1.85
C ALA A 63 5.72 -4.41 -0.85
N LYS A 64 6.41 -3.27 -0.72
CA LYS A 64 5.95 -2.14 0.10
C LYS A 64 4.65 -1.56 -0.45
N ALA A 65 4.52 -1.35 -1.76
CA ALA A 65 3.29 -0.89 -2.40
C ALA A 65 2.10 -1.82 -2.08
N CYS A 66 2.27 -3.13 -2.24
CA CYS A 66 1.25 -4.13 -1.88
C CYS A 66 0.83 -4.00 -0.41
N ASN A 67 1.80 -3.86 0.50
CA ASN A 67 1.49 -3.64 1.92
C ASN A 67 0.69 -2.36 2.15
N GLN A 68 1.06 -1.25 1.49
CA GLN A 68 0.33 0.01 1.64
C GLN A 68 -1.10 -0.08 1.11
N ILE A 69 -1.32 -0.76 -0.03
CA ILE A 69 -2.67 -0.99 -0.57
C ILE A 69 -3.53 -1.75 0.45
N VAL A 70 -3.06 -2.92 0.91
CA VAL A 70 -3.83 -3.76 1.84
C VAL A 70 -4.10 -3.03 3.15
N MET A 71 -3.06 -2.41 3.73
CA MET A 71 -3.17 -1.74 5.02
C MET A 71 -4.16 -0.57 4.97
N LEU A 72 -4.10 0.28 3.94
CA LEU A 72 -4.98 1.44 3.83
C LEU A 72 -6.41 1.06 3.42
N MET A 73 -6.60 -0.02 2.65
CA MET A 73 -7.92 -0.59 2.39
C MET A 73 -8.58 -1.09 3.67
N THR A 74 -7.82 -1.76 4.53
CA THR A 74 -8.32 -2.18 5.83
C THR A 74 -8.65 -0.98 6.72
N LEU A 75 -7.78 0.04 6.76
CA LEU A 75 -8.03 1.29 7.49
C LEU A 75 -9.34 1.95 7.06
N GLN A 76 -9.58 2.08 5.75
CA GLN A 76 -10.82 2.60 5.19
C GLN A 76 -12.03 1.77 5.63
N GLY A 77 -11.93 0.44 5.51
CA GLY A 77 -13.00 -0.47 5.93
C GLY A 77 -13.34 -0.35 7.42
N LEU A 78 -12.34 -0.17 8.28
CA LEU A 78 -12.55 0.06 9.72
C LEU A 78 -13.25 1.41 9.97
N ALA A 79 -12.81 2.46 9.29
CA ALA A 79 -13.43 3.78 9.38
C ALA A 79 -14.92 3.76 8.98
N GLU A 80 -15.24 3.08 7.88
CA GLU A 80 -16.63 2.87 7.45
C GLU A 80 -17.43 2.03 8.44
N ALA A 81 -16.88 0.89 8.90
CA ALA A 81 -17.56 -0.01 9.83
C ALA A 81 -17.87 0.67 11.17
N PHE A 82 -16.93 1.43 11.74
CA PHE A 82 -17.17 2.15 12.99
C PHE A 82 -18.10 3.34 12.83
N THR A 83 -18.04 4.05 11.70
CA THR A 83 -19.04 5.10 11.40
C THR A 83 -20.44 4.49 11.29
N PHE A 84 -20.57 3.34 10.61
CA PHE A 84 -21.83 2.60 10.49
C PHE A 84 -22.35 2.13 11.86
N ALA A 85 -21.49 1.53 12.68
CA ALA A 85 -21.83 1.09 14.03
C ALA A 85 -22.35 2.24 14.88
N ARG A 86 -21.64 3.38 14.89
CA ARG A 86 -22.06 4.55 15.67
C ARG A 86 -23.39 5.11 15.19
N ASN A 87 -23.62 5.17 13.88
CA ASN A 87 -24.90 5.64 13.33
C ASN A 87 -26.10 4.76 13.69
N ASN A 88 -25.84 3.49 14.04
CA ASN A 88 -26.83 2.56 14.56
C ASN A 88 -26.90 2.54 16.09
N GLY A 89 -26.21 3.46 16.78
CA GLY A 89 -26.21 3.57 18.24
C GLY A 89 -25.47 2.42 18.95
N LEU A 90 -24.56 1.75 18.25
CA LEU A 90 -23.75 0.69 18.84
C LEU A 90 -22.54 1.28 19.57
N ASP A 91 -22.19 0.63 20.69
CA ASP A 91 -20.96 0.90 21.42
C ASP A 91 -19.74 0.42 20.62
N LEU A 92 -18.80 1.34 20.33
CA LEU A 92 -17.66 1.03 19.48
C LEU A 92 -16.63 0.11 20.14
N GLU A 93 -16.52 0.13 21.47
CA GLU A 93 -15.65 -0.77 22.21
C GLU A 93 -16.16 -2.21 22.09
N ARG A 94 -17.47 -2.41 22.25
CA ARG A 94 -18.13 -3.72 22.03
C ARG A 94 -18.01 -4.21 20.59
N VAL A 95 -18.15 -3.30 19.61
CA VAL A 95 -17.97 -3.66 18.20
C VAL A 95 -16.51 -4.05 17.93
N TYR A 96 -15.55 -3.29 18.45
CA TYR A 96 -14.13 -3.64 18.36
C TYR A 96 -13.81 -5.00 19.01
N GLU A 97 -14.33 -5.28 20.20
CA GLU A 97 -14.19 -6.59 20.88
C GLU A 97 -14.74 -7.72 20.00
N SER A 98 -15.93 -7.52 19.42
CA SER A 98 -16.57 -8.50 18.55
C SER A 98 -15.75 -8.77 17.27
N LEU A 99 -15.27 -7.71 16.60
CA LEU A 99 -14.45 -7.85 15.40
C LEU A 99 -13.09 -8.48 15.69
N SER A 100 -12.55 -8.26 16.89
CA SER A 100 -11.27 -8.82 17.34
C SER A 100 -11.34 -10.32 17.61
N GLY A 101 -12.52 -10.85 17.96
CA GLY A 101 -12.76 -12.29 18.09
C GLY A 101 -13.22 -12.98 16.80
N GLY A 102 -13.47 -12.22 15.73
CA GLY A 102 -14.02 -12.71 14.47
C GLY A 102 -13.00 -12.86 13.34
N SER A 103 -13.47 -13.28 12.16
CA SER A 103 -12.64 -13.44 10.96
C SER A 103 -12.08 -12.14 10.39
N SER A 104 -12.55 -10.99 10.87
CA SER A 104 -12.04 -9.66 10.52
C SER A 104 -10.79 -9.25 11.31
N GLN A 105 -10.34 -10.08 12.27
CA GLN A 105 -9.16 -9.79 13.06
C GLN A 105 -7.94 -9.60 12.16
N CYS A 106 -7.21 -8.51 12.41
CA CYS A 106 -5.93 -8.24 11.76
C CYS A 106 -5.14 -7.20 12.58
N ARG A 107 -3.85 -7.06 12.26
CA ARG A 107 -2.96 -6.10 12.91
C ARG A 107 -3.47 -4.65 12.83
N ILE A 108 -4.16 -4.30 11.75
CA ILE A 108 -4.64 -2.93 11.52
C ILE A 108 -5.83 -2.62 12.43
N LEU A 109 -6.73 -3.59 12.64
CA LEU A 109 -7.81 -3.48 13.63
C LEU A 109 -7.24 -3.25 15.03
N GLU A 110 -6.29 -4.09 15.46
CA GLU A 110 -5.69 -4.02 16.80
C GLU A 110 -5.01 -2.68 17.10
N VAL A 111 -4.37 -2.06 16.10
CA VAL A 111 -3.61 -0.82 16.29
C VAL A 111 -4.44 0.40 15.94
N LEU A 112 -4.84 0.51 14.67
CA LEU A 112 -5.51 1.69 14.15
C LEU A 112 -7.00 1.68 14.51
N GLY A 113 -7.63 0.50 14.49
CA GLY A 113 -9.01 0.37 14.92
C GLY A 113 -9.18 0.74 16.40
N LYS A 114 -8.28 0.29 17.27
CA LYS A 114 -8.29 0.68 18.69
C LYS A 114 -8.16 2.20 18.88
N ARG A 115 -7.24 2.85 18.16
CA ARG A 115 -7.10 4.32 18.14
C ARG A 115 -8.37 5.05 17.70
N MET A 116 -9.10 4.51 16.72
CA MET A 116 -10.39 5.06 16.29
C MET A 116 -11.44 5.00 17.40
N VAL A 117 -11.52 3.88 18.14
CA VAL A 117 -12.45 3.72 19.27
C VAL A 117 -12.10 4.68 20.39
N GLU A 118 -10.82 4.80 20.73
CA GLU A 118 -10.31 5.63 21.83
C GLU A 118 -10.26 7.13 21.49
N ARG A 119 -10.44 7.50 20.21
CA ARG A 119 -10.24 8.87 19.70
C ARG A 119 -8.86 9.44 20.03
N ASN A 120 -7.85 8.57 20.03
CA ASN A 120 -6.46 8.96 20.24
C ASN A 120 -5.69 8.90 18.93
N TYR A 121 -5.35 10.07 18.40
CA TYR A 121 -4.66 10.22 17.13
C TYR A 121 -3.21 10.68 17.28
N ASP A 122 -2.63 10.62 18.48
CA ASP A 122 -1.21 10.88 18.71
C ASP A 122 -0.36 10.07 17.70
N PRO A 123 0.56 10.72 16.97
CA PRO A 123 1.14 10.14 15.77
C PRO A 123 1.93 8.86 16.08
N GLY A 124 1.47 7.74 15.53
CA GLY A 124 2.26 6.52 15.37
C GLY A 124 2.97 6.53 14.02
N ILE A 125 2.17 6.64 12.94
CA ILE A 125 2.64 7.01 11.60
C ILE A 125 1.73 8.12 11.07
N GLU A 126 2.34 9.27 10.76
CA GLU A 126 1.62 10.45 10.30
C GLU A 126 0.86 10.21 8.98
N ALA A 127 -0.37 10.71 8.89
CA ALA A 127 -1.23 10.55 7.72
C ALA A 127 -0.57 11.04 6.42
N ARG A 128 0.22 12.12 6.47
CA ARG A 128 0.96 12.63 5.30
C ARG A 128 1.97 11.62 4.73
N LEU A 129 2.52 10.72 5.56
CA LEU A 129 3.48 9.72 5.09
C LEU A 129 2.77 8.61 4.33
N HIS A 130 1.63 8.15 4.82
CA HIS A 130 0.78 7.20 4.11
C HIS A 130 0.18 7.81 2.84
N TYR A 131 -0.20 9.08 2.86
CA TYR A 131 -0.64 9.80 1.68
C TYR A 131 0.43 9.84 0.59
N LYS A 132 1.67 10.20 0.95
CA LYS A 132 2.81 10.18 0.02
C LYS A 132 3.02 8.79 -0.58
N ASP A 133 3.03 7.74 0.25
CA ASP A 133 3.26 6.38 -0.22
C ASP A 133 2.12 5.90 -1.16
N ILE A 134 0.85 6.21 -0.87
CA ILE A 134 -0.28 5.77 -1.71
C ILE A 134 -0.38 6.54 -3.02
N GLN A 135 0.08 7.80 -3.06
CA GLN A 135 0.23 8.55 -4.31
C GLN A 135 1.23 7.87 -5.25
N ILE A 136 2.40 7.44 -4.74
CA ILE A 136 3.39 6.71 -5.53
C ILE A 136 2.77 5.44 -6.16
N VAL A 137 1.96 4.72 -5.38
CA VAL A 137 1.25 3.53 -5.88
C VAL A 137 0.26 3.90 -6.99
N LEU A 138 -0.49 4.98 -6.82
CA LEU A 138 -1.49 5.41 -7.80
C LEU A 138 -0.84 5.90 -9.11
N ASP A 139 0.27 6.63 -9.01
CA ASP A 139 1.05 7.09 -10.17
C ASP A 139 1.65 5.91 -10.96
N GLU A 140 2.17 4.90 -10.25
CA GLU A 140 2.65 3.66 -10.86
C GLU A 140 1.50 2.91 -11.55
N ALA A 141 0.34 2.81 -10.90
CA ALA A 141 -0.84 2.16 -11.49
C ALA A 141 -1.31 2.88 -12.77
N HIS A 142 -1.27 4.21 -12.81
CA HIS A 142 -1.54 4.97 -14.03
C HIS A 142 -0.53 4.66 -15.14
N THR A 143 0.76 4.59 -14.81
CA THR A 143 1.83 4.27 -15.77
C THR A 143 1.64 2.87 -16.36
N LEU A 144 1.22 1.90 -15.53
CA LEU A 144 0.97 0.52 -15.94
C LEU A 144 -0.41 0.29 -16.57
N GLY A 145 -1.29 1.29 -16.58
CA GLY A 145 -2.69 1.13 -17.03
C GLY A 145 -3.52 0.19 -16.14
N MET A 146 -3.17 0.06 -14.86
CA MET A 146 -3.83 -0.83 -13.91
C MET A 146 -4.98 -0.15 -13.17
N ALA A 147 -6.10 -0.85 -13.04
CA ALA A 147 -7.24 -0.37 -12.26
C ALA A 147 -7.06 -0.69 -10.76
N LEU A 148 -6.79 0.34 -9.94
CA LEU A 148 -6.78 0.25 -8.48
C LEU A 148 -7.86 1.17 -7.86
N PRO A 149 -9.16 0.83 -8.01
CA PRO A 149 -10.25 1.72 -7.61
C PRO A 149 -10.26 2.04 -6.11
N GLY A 150 -9.95 1.06 -5.26
CA GLY A 150 -9.85 1.27 -3.81
C GLY A 150 -8.73 2.22 -3.41
N THR A 151 -7.55 2.07 -4.03
CA THR A 151 -6.41 2.99 -3.87
C THR A 151 -6.79 4.41 -4.26
N ALA A 152 -7.50 4.59 -5.38
CA ALA A 152 -7.95 5.90 -5.83
C ALA A 152 -8.92 6.56 -4.82
N LEU A 153 -9.90 5.80 -4.31
CA LEU A 153 -10.84 6.27 -3.28
C LEU A 153 -10.11 6.71 -2.01
N ILE A 154 -9.24 5.86 -1.48
CA ILE A 154 -8.47 6.13 -0.26
C ILE A 154 -7.60 7.37 -0.41
N THR A 155 -6.98 7.55 -1.58
CA THR A 155 -6.16 8.74 -1.87
C THR A 155 -7.00 10.02 -1.70
N GLN A 156 -8.28 10.00 -2.11
CA GLN A 156 -9.18 11.14 -1.88
C GLN A 156 -9.59 11.30 -0.41
N MET A 157 -9.74 10.21 0.34
CA MET A 157 -10.03 10.28 1.77
C MET A 157 -8.85 10.88 2.55
N PHE A 158 -7.61 10.52 2.21
CA PHE A 158 -6.43 11.16 2.78
C PHE A 158 -6.28 12.63 2.36
N ASN A 159 -6.63 12.98 1.12
CA ASN A 159 -6.71 14.40 0.71
C ASN A 159 -7.65 15.20 1.60
N ALA A 160 -8.84 14.66 1.86
CA ALA A 160 -9.81 15.29 2.76
C ALA A 160 -9.28 15.37 4.20
N LEU A 161 -8.60 14.33 4.70
CA LEU A 161 -7.98 14.33 6.03
C LEU A 161 -6.93 15.43 6.17
N ILE A 162 -6.00 15.51 5.20
CA ILE A 162 -4.93 16.51 5.17
C ILE A 162 -5.53 17.91 5.04
N GLY A 163 -6.52 18.10 4.17
CA GLY A 163 -7.21 19.39 3.99
C GLY A 163 -7.92 19.89 5.26
N ARG A 164 -8.21 19.01 6.22
CA ARG A 164 -8.77 19.33 7.54
C ARG A 164 -7.72 19.54 8.63
N GLY A 165 -6.43 19.47 8.29
CA GLY A 165 -5.31 19.64 9.23
C GLY A 165 -4.79 18.35 9.86
N GLY A 166 -5.36 17.18 9.55
CA GLY A 166 -4.98 15.89 10.13
C GLY A 166 -3.69 15.27 9.57
N GLY A 167 -2.87 16.04 8.84
CA GLY A 167 -1.71 15.50 8.13
C GLY A 167 -0.59 14.98 9.04
N ASN A 168 -0.44 15.58 10.22
CA ASN A 168 0.58 15.20 11.21
C ASN A 168 0.03 14.27 12.30
N GLU A 169 -1.27 13.97 12.26
CA GLU A 169 -1.91 13.01 13.15
C GLU A 169 -1.77 11.60 12.61
N ASP A 170 -2.10 10.61 13.45
CA ASP A 170 -2.16 9.22 13.00
C ASP A 170 -3.21 9.00 11.91
N SER A 171 -2.91 8.10 10.97
CA SER A 171 -3.83 7.78 9.87
C SER A 171 -5.19 7.25 10.30
N SER A 172 -5.32 6.70 11.52
CA SER A 172 -6.61 6.33 12.12
C SER A 172 -7.60 7.49 12.23
N GLN A 173 -7.14 8.75 12.22
CA GLN A 173 -8.03 9.91 12.16
C GLN A 173 -8.88 9.96 10.89
N LEU A 174 -8.56 9.16 9.86
CA LEU A 174 -9.37 9.04 8.66
C LEU A 174 -10.84 8.68 8.95
N VAL A 175 -11.15 8.05 10.08
CA VAL A 175 -12.54 7.82 10.53
C VAL A 175 -13.34 9.13 10.65
N GLU A 176 -12.72 10.24 11.07
CA GLU A 176 -13.39 11.54 11.18
C GLU A 176 -13.76 12.14 9.82
N VAL A 177 -13.03 11.78 8.76
CA VAL A 177 -13.40 12.18 7.39
C VAL A 177 -14.68 11.46 6.98
N ILE A 178 -14.75 10.15 7.20
CA ILE A 178 -15.93 9.34 6.89
C ILE A 178 -17.15 9.81 7.68
N GLU A 179 -16.95 10.13 8.96
CA GLU A 179 -17.99 10.71 9.82
C GLU A 179 -18.47 12.08 9.33
N ALA A 180 -17.54 12.94 8.89
CA ALA A 180 -17.87 14.29 8.42
C ALA A 180 -18.66 14.30 7.09
N ILE A 181 -18.40 13.33 6.20
CA ILE A 181 -19.15 13.18 4.94
C ILE A 181 -20.41 12.31 5.11
N SER A 182 -20.63 11.75 6.29
CA SER A 182 -21.82 10.97 6.65
C SER A 182 -22.80 11.81 7.47
N LYS A 183 -24.10 11.45 7.43
CA LYS A 183 -25.04 11.92 8.44
C LYS A 183 -24.77 11.18 9.75
N THR A 184 -23.90 11.73 10.59
CA THR A 184 -23.65 11.19 11.92
C THR A 184 -24.71 11.68 12.90
N ARG A 185 -25.37 10.75 13.61
CA ARG A 185 -26.23 11.09 14.75
C ARG A 185 -25.33 11.49 15.91
N GLN A 186 -25.50 12.71 16.44
CA GLN A 186 -24.87 13.14 17.69
C GLN A 186 -25.43 12.34 18.87
#